data_AF-A0A7V9V7H0-F1
#
_entry.id   AF-A0A7V9V7H0-F1
#
_cell.length_a   1.000
_cell.length_b   1.000
_cell.length_c   1.000
_cell.angle_alpha   90.00
_cell.angle_beta   90.00
_cell.angle_gamma   90.00
#
_symmetry.space_group_name_H-M   'P 1'
#
loop_
_entity.id
_entity.type
_entity.pdbx_description
1 polymer ?
#
loop_
_entity_poly.entity_id
_entity_poly.type
_entity_poly.pdbx_seq_one_letter_code
_entity_poly.pdbx_strand_id
1 'polypeptide(L)' 'LSWADEQVVTAGRRLLRLDCLAESSSLGAYYRAAGFEHQGDVDGGYSDTPSEGEGTSWTVSLYQRPV' A
#
# COMPACT_ATOMS: atom_id res chain seq x y z
N LEU A 1 12.95 6.77 -0.44
CA LEU A 1 11.64 7.44 -0.27
C LEU A 1 11.73 8.97 -0.37
N SER A 2 12.92 9.58 -0.22
CA SER A 2 13.13 11.04 -0.31
C SER A 2 12.55 11.70 -1.55
N TRP A 3 12.71 11.10 -2.73
CA TRP A 3 12.11 11.63 -3.96
C TRP A 3 10.59 11.73 -3.87
N ALA A 4 9.90 10.72 -3.31
CA ALA A 4 8.45 10.75 -3.15
C ALA A 4 8.03 11.83 -2.13
N ASP A 5 8.81 12.03 -1.06
CA ASP A 5 8.58 13.09 -0.08
C ASP A 5 8.63 14.47 -0.76
N GLU A 6 9.64 14.73 -1.59
CA GLU A 6 9.78 15.96 -2.36
C GLU A 6 8.58 16.23 -3.28
N GLN A 7 8.06 15.18 -3.94
CA GLN A 7 6.88 15.30 -4.79
C GLN A 7 5.62 15.67 -3.98
N VAL A 8 5.42 15.06 -2.80
CA VAL A 8 4.28 15.35 -1.92
C VAL A 8 4.35 16.78 -1.39
N VAL A 9 5.53 17.22 -0.95
CA VAL A 9 5.76 18.60 -0.47
C VAL A 9 5.54 19.61 -1.60
N THR A 10 6.08 19.35 -2.79
CA THR A 10 5.91 20.23 -3.97
C THR A 10 4.44 20.35 -4.39
N ALA A 11 3.66 19.27 -4.22
CA ALA A 11 2.22 19.27 -4.46
C ALA A 11 1.39 19.94 -3.33
N GLY A 12 2.04 20.52 -2.31
CA GLY A 12 1.37 21.16 -1.16
C GLY A 12 0.66 20.17 -0.23
N ARG A 13 1.01 18.89 -0.29
CA ARG A 13 0.48 17.83 0.57
C ARG A 13 1.40 17.61 1.77
N ARG A 14 0.87 16.95 2.80
CA ARG A 14 1.58 16.73 4.09
C ARG A 14 1.65 15.26 4.49
N LEU A 15 1.15 14.36 3.64
CA LEU A 15 1.05 12.94 3.92
C LEU A 15 1.46 12.18 2.67
N LEU A 16 2.39 11.23 2.83
CA LEU A 16 2.73 10.24 1.83
C LEU A 16 2.06 8.92 2.22
N ARG A 17 1.32 8.33 1.27
CA ARG A 17 0.68 7.03 1.42
C ARG A 17 1.24 6.06 0.39
N LEU A 18 1.52 4.85 0.83
CA LEU A 18 2.00 3.74 0.01
C LEU A 18 1.15 2.49 0.27
N ASP A 19 1.11 1.61 -0.70
CA ASP A 19 0.41 0.34 -0.64
C ASP A 19 1.29 -0.79 -1.15
N CYS A 20 1.18 -1.96 -0.52
CA CYS A 20 1.83 -3.19 -0.97
C CYS A 20 0.96 -4.40 -0.68
N LEU A 21 1.19 -5.50 -1.40
CA LEU A 21 0.55 -6.78 -1.08
C LEU A 21 0.85 -7.16 0.39
N ALA A 22 -0.19 -7.57 1.12
CA ALA A 22 -0.08 -7.92 2.54
C ALA A 22 0.85 -9.12 2.77
N GLU A 23 0.97 -10.02 1.79
CA GLU A 23 1.92 -11.14 1.81
C GLU A 23 3.39 -10.70 1.68
N SER A 24 3.66 -9.48 1.23
CA SER A 24 5.02 -8.95 1.06
C SER A 24 5.59 -8.41 2.38
N SER A 25 5.92 -9.33 3.28
CA SER A 25 6.43 -9.01 4.62
C SER A 25 7.70 -8.16 4.61
N SER A 26 8.55 -8.29 3.60
CA SER A 26 9.77 -7.50 3.41
C SER A 26 9.49 -6.03 3.10
N LEU A 27 8.52 -5.75 2.22
CA LEU A 27 8.09 -4.39 1.89
C LEU A 27 7.42 -3.71 3.08
N GLY A 28 6.52 -4.44 3.77
CA GLY A 28 5.88 -3.92 4.98
C GLY A 28 6.90 -3.58 6.08
N ALA A 29 7.94 -4.42 6.26
CA ALA A 29 9.02 -4.13 7.19
C ALA A 29 9.86 -2.91 6.77
N TYR A 30 10.15 -2.77 5.47
CA TYR A 30 10.87 -1.63 4.91
C TYR A 30 10.12 -0.31 5.17
N TYR A 31 8.80 -0.26 4.95
CA TYR A 31 8.01 0.94 5.20
C TYR A 31 7.94 1.29 6.68
N ARG A 32 7.73 0.30 7.57
CA ARG A 32 7.77 0.53 9.03
C ARG A 32 9.13 1.08 9.48
N ALA A 33 10.23 0.53 8.98
CA ALA A 33 11.58 1.02 9.27
C ALA A 33 11.80 2.46 8.75
N ALA A 34 11.14 2.84 7.67
CA ALA A 34 11.13 4.21 7.15
C ALA A 34 10.18 5.17 7.90
N GLY A 35 9.52 4.72 8.97
CA GLY A 35 8.63 5.53 9.81
C GLY A 35 7.18 5.58 9.33
N PHE A 36 6.78 4.70 8.41
CA PHE A 36 5.38 4.59 8.03
C PHE A 36 4.57 3.78 9.05
N GLU A 37 3.35 4.23 9.29
CA GLU A 37 2.36 3.57 10.11
C GLU A 37 1.39 2.79 9.24
N HIS A 38 1.09 1.55 9.63
CA HIS A 38 0.07 0.73 8.98
C HIS A 38 -1.32 1.32 9.23
N GLN A 39 -2.10 1.46 8.17
CA GLN A 39 -3.44 2.07 8.17
C GLN A 39 -4.56 1.06 7.94
N GLY A 40 -4.24 -0.22 7.87
CA GLY A 40 -5.17 -1.30 7.59
C GLY A 40 -4.94 -1.96 6.25
N ASP A 41 -5.74 -2.99 6.00
CA ASP A 41 -5.66 -3.84 4.83
C ASP A 41 -6.94 -3.71 4.00
N VAL A 42 -6.80 -3.81 2.69
CA VAL A 42 -7.90 -3.78 1.73
C VAL A 42 -7.86 -5.06 0.92
N ASP A 43 -8.93 -5.83 1.02
CA ASP A 43 -9.13 -7.01 0.18
C ASP A 43 -9.66 -6.59 -1.19
N GLY A 44 -9.10 -7.18 -2.24
CA GLY A 44 -9.55 -7.05 -3.62
C GLY A 44 -9.69 -8.42 -4.27
N GLY A 45 -10.62 -8.52 -5.22
CA GLY A 45 -10.84 -9.73 -5.98
C GLY A 45 -11.54 -9.39 -7.29
N TYR A 46 -11.17 -10.08 -8.37
CA TYR A 46 -11.85 -9.96 -9.66
C TYR A 46 -12.90 -11.09 -9.77
N SER A 47 -14.16 -10.72 -10.04
CA SER A 47 -15.19 -11.68 -10.44
C SER A 47 -16.02 -11.04 -11.53
N ASP A 48 -15.57 -11.18 -12.78
CA ASP A 48 -16.33 -10.73 -13.96
C ASP A 48 -16.94 -11.88 -14.77
N THR A 49 -16.75 -13.14 -14.34
CA THR A 49 -17.37 -14.30 -15.02
C THR A 49 -17.60 -15.47 -14.06
N PRO A 50 -18.80 -16.09 -14.07
CA PRO A 50 -19.01 -17.39 -13.46
C PRO A 50 -18.42 -18.47 -14.38
N SER A 51 -17.12 -18.72 -14.29
CA SER A 51 -16.47 -19.89 -14.85
C SER A 51 -15.52 -20.42 -13.78
N GLU A 52 -15.45 -21.73 -13.62
CA GLU A 52 -14.81 -22.53 -12.56
C GLU A 52 -13.29 -22.29 -12.35
N GLY A 53 -12.89 -21.05 -12.15
CA GLY A 53 -11.54 -20.62 -11.79
C GLY A 53 -11.61 -19.80 -10.52
N GLU A 54 -10.86 -20.24 -9.50
CA GLU A 54 -10.68 -19.53 -8.23
C GLU A 54 -10.37 -18.05 -8.49
N GLY A 55 -11.35 -17.19 -8.19
CA GLY A 55 -11.14 -15.75 -8.26
C GLY A 55 -9.93 -15.39 -7.41
N THR A 56 -8.91 -14.78 -8.02
CA THR A 56 -7.70 -14.43 -7.30
C THR A 56 -8.02 -13.32 -6.31
N SER A 57 -8.23 -13.70 -5.05
CA SER A 57 -8.31 -12.77 -3.93
C SER A 57 -6.90 -12.29 -3.62
N TRP A 58 -6.75 -10.99 -3.41
CA TRP A 58 -5.52 -10.37 -2.96
C TRP A 58 -5.83 -9.40 -1.83
N THR A 59 -4.87 -9.18 -0.95
CA THR A 59 -4.98 -8.21 0.15
C THR A 59 -3.83 -7.23 0.03
N VAL A 60 -4.13 -5.94 0.16
CA VAL A 60 -3.15 -4.86 0.10
C VAL A 60 -3.12 -4.14 1.44
N SER A 61 -1.93 -4.05 2.03
CA SER A 61 -1.66 -3.27 3.24
C SER A 61 -1.34 -1.82 2.90
N LEU A 62 -1.96 -0.91 3.64
CA LEU A 62 -1.83 0.53 3.45
C LEU A 62 -0.91 1.12 4.52
N TYR A 63 -0.02 2.00 4.10
CA TYR A 63 0.97 2.64 4.97
C TYR A 63 0.95 4.14 4.76
N GLN A 64 1.09 4.93 5.84
CA GLN A 64 1.19 6.38 5.74
C GLN A 64 2.31 6.94 6.62
N ARG A 65 2.83 8.10 6.22
CA ARG A 65 3.77 8.89 7.02
C ARG A 65 3.59 10.37 6.72
N PRO A 66 3.67 11.26 7.73
CA PRO A 66 3.82 12.70 7.50
C PRO A 66 5.09 13.02 6.69
N VAL A 67 5.02 14.05 5.84
CA VAL A 67 6.19 14.59 5.12
C VAL A 67 6.48 16.03 5.52
#